data_AF-A0A355R2I1-F1
#
_entry.id   AF-A0A355R2I1-F1
#
_cell.length_a   1.000
_cell.length_b   1.000
_cell.length_c   1.000
_cell.angle_alpha   90.00
_cell.angle_beta   90.00
_cell.angle_gamma   90.00
#
_symmetry.space_group_name_H-M   'P 1'
#
loop_
_entity.id
_entity.type
_entity.pdbx_description
1 polymer ?
#
loop_
_entity_poly.entity_id
_entity_poly.type
_entity_poly.pdbx_seq_one_letter_code
_entity_poly.pdbx_strand_id
1 'polypeptide(L)'
;ECLGELALSGKLRPVQGVLPAALAAREAGRALVVPRENAEEASLAGGLVVYAVGHLLELVAHLNGQVPLPPYAANGLILQQRPYPDLSEVQGQLAAKRALLLAAAGAHNLLFTGPPGTGKT
;
A
#
# COMPACT_ATOMS: atom_id res chain seq x y z
N GLU A 1 5.83 12.23 12.02
CA GLU A 1 5.85 12.62 10.60
C GLU A 1 4.43 12.86 10.12
N CYS A 2 4.23 13.82 9.23
CA CYS A 2 2.93 14.10 8.62
C CYS A 2 3.11 14.17 7.10
N LEU A 3 2.30 13.43 6.34
CA LEU A 3 2.37 13.38 4.89
C LEU A 3 0.97 13.39 4.29
N GLY A 4 0.68 14.40 3.46
CA GLY A 4 -0.61 14.53 2.78
C GLY A 4 -0.79 15.92 2.18
N GLU A 5 -1.77 16.07 1.30
CA GLU A 5 -2.17 17.36 0.75
C GLU A 5 -3.30 17.99 1.58
N LEU A 6 -3.21 19.29 1.84
CA LEU A 6 -4.21 20.04 2.60
C LEU A 6 -4.99 20.98 1.67
N ALA A 7 -6.31 20.80 1.60
CA ALA A 7 -7.20 21.76 0.95
C ALA A 7 -7.49 22.95 1.88
N LEU A 8 -7.85 24.10 1.30
CA LEU A 8 -8.28 25.29 2.06
C LEU A 8 -9.50 25.02 2.96
N SER A 9 -10.34 24.05 2.58
CA SER A 9 -11.47 23.59 3.39
C SER A 9 -11.06 22.81 4.64
N GLY A 10 -9.78 22.47 4.81
CA GLY A 10 -9.29 21.61 5.88
C GLY A 10 -9.30 20.11 5.54
N LYS A 11 -9.88 19.70 4.41
CA LYS A 11 -9.88 18.30 3.97
C LYS A 11 -8.46 17.85 3.59
N LEU A 12 -8.08 16.66 4.04
CA LEU A 12 -6.83 16.00 3.62
C LEU A 12 -7.06 15.17 2.36
N ARG A 13 -6.14 15.27 1.40
CA ARG A 13 -6.17 14.56 0.13
C ARG A 13 -5.02 13.56 0.04
N PRO A 14 -5.23 12.40 -0.61
CA PRO A 14 -4.20 11.38 -0.72
C PRO A 14 -3.02 11.85 -1.56
N VAL A 15 -1.83 11.35 -1.23
CA VAL A 15 -0.60 11.58 -1.99
C VAL A 15 0.01 10.24 -2.42
N GLN A 16 0.90 10.29 -3.42
CA GLN A 16 1.66 9.12 -3.85
C GLN A 16 2.95 8.95 -3.02
N GLY A 17 3.47 7.72 -2.98
CA GLY A 17 4.73 7.43 -2.31
C GLY A 17 4.62 7.42 -0.79
N VAL A 18 3.49 7.00 -0.24
CA VAL A 18 3.31 6.91 1.22
C VAL A 18 4.10 5.75 1.81
N LEU A 19 4.20 4.62 1.12
CA LEU A 19 5.00 3.48 1.58
C LEU A 19 6.48 3.82 1.89
N PRO A 20 7.26 4.44 0.98
CA PRO A 20 8.65 4.78 1.29
C PRO A 20 8.77 5.78 2.44
N ALA A 21 7.83 6.74 2.57
CA ALA A 21 7.81 7.65 3.70
C ALA A 21 7.50 6.93 5.02
N ALA A 22 6.61 5.93 5.00
CA ALA A 22 6.30 5.08 6.14
C ALA A 22 7.52 4.25 6.58
N LEU A 23 8.27 3.66 5.63
CA LEU A 23 9.51 2.96 5.94
C LEU A 23 10.54 3.88 6.62
N ALA A 24 10.72 5.10 6.10
CA ALA A 24 11.62 6.09 6.69
C ALA A 24 11.16 6.55 8.08
N ALA A 25 9.85 6.78 8.28
CA ALA A 25 9.29 7.15 9.58
C ALA A 25 9.49 6.03 10.62
N ARG A 26 9.33 4.77 10.20
CA ARG A 26 9.58 3.59 11.03
C ARG A 26 11.04 3.50 11.46
N GLU A 27 11.97 3.66 10.51
CA GLU A 27 13.42 3.68 10.80
C GLU A 27 13.81 4.81 11.77
N ALA A 28 13.12 5.95 11.68
CA ALA A 28 13.28 7.07 12.60
C ALA A 28 12.55 6.89 13.95
N GLY A 29 11.81 5.79 14.16
CA GLY A 29 11.03 5.55 15.38
C GLY A 29 9.88 6.53 15.60
N ARG A 30 9.33 7.11 14.53
CA ARG A 30 8.26 8.13 14.58
C ARG A 30 6.93 7.54 14.15
N ALA A 31 5.83 8.04 14.73
CA ALA A 31 4.50 7.80 14.18
C ALA A 31 4.29 8.61 12.90
N LEU A 32 3.45 8.10 12.00
CA LEU A 32 3.12 8.73 10.72
C LEU A 32 1.63 9.09 10.66
N VAL A 33 1.33 10.35 10.35
CA VAL A 33 -0.02 10.83 10.06
C VAL A 33 -0.20 10.92 8.55
N VAL A 34 -1.27 10.31 8.03
CA VAL A 34 -1.62 10.32 6.60
C VAL A 34 -3.12 10.57 6.37
N PRO A 35 -3.51 11.02 5.16
CA PRO A 35 -4.89 10.96 4.70
C PRO A 35 -5.47 9.56 4.89
N ARG A 36 -6.75 9.48 5.25
CA ARG A 36 -7.43 8.21 5.50
C ARG A 36 -7.33 7.22 4.34
N GLU A 37 -7.33 7.73 3.10
CA GLU A 37 -7.20 6.96 1.87
C GLU A 37 -5.80 6.34 1.68
N ASN A 38 -4.76 6.88 2.31
CA ASN A 38 -3.40 6.34 2.27
C ASN A 38 -3.07 5.38 3.42
N ALA A 39 -3.95 5.24 4.41
CA ALA A 39 -3.63 4.57 5.67
C ALA A 39 -3.30 3.07 5.50
N GLU A 40 -3.99 2.39 4.58
CA GLU A 40 -3.73 0.97 4.28
C GLU A 40 -2.33 0.78 3.68
N GLU A 41 -1.92 1.64 2.74
CA GLU A 41 -0.59 1.61 2.12
C GLU A 41 0.51 1.93 3.15
N ALA A 42 0.31 2.95 3.99
CA ALA A 42 1.26 3.30 5.06
C ALA A 42 1.50 2.12 6.02
N SER A 43 0.44 1.38 6.33
CA SER A 43 0.48 0.24 7.25
C SER A 43 1.30 -0.94 6.71
N LEU A 44 1.52 -1.02 5.38
CA LEU A 44 2.36 -2.06 4.78
C LEU A 44 3.81 -2.00 5.26
N ALA A 45 4.27 -0.86 5.78
CA ALA A 45 5.61 -0.74 6.35
C ALA A 45 5.80 -1.66 7.57
N GLY A 46 4.73 -2.06 8.28
CA GLY A 46 4.78 -2.94 9.44
C GLY A 46 5.51 -2.33 10.65
N GLY A 47 5.00 -2.56 11.87
CA GLY A 47 5.62 -2.05 13.10
C GLY A 47 5.67 -0.52 13.22
N LEU A 48 4.92 0.20 12.39
CA LEU A 48 4.78 1.65 12.40
C LEU A 48 3.42 2.03 12.98
N VAL A 49 3.37 3.00 13.89
CA VAL A 49 2.11 3.62 14.32
C VAL A 49 1.64 4.59 13.24
N VAL A 50 0.51 4.29 12.62
CA VAL A 50 -0.10 5.12 11.59
C VAL A 50 -1.37 5.77 12.14
N TYR A 51 -1.58 7.07 11.90
CA TYR A 51 -2.82 7.77 12.20
C TYR A 51 -3.50 8.21 10.91
N ALA A 52 -4.77 7.84 10.75
CA ALA A 52 -5.55 8.07 9.54
C ALA A 52 -6.53 9.23 9.71
N VAL A 53 -6.28 10.34 9.01
CA VAL A 53 -7.00 11.60 9.22
C VAL A 53 -7.77 12.01 7.96
N GLY A 54 -9.02 12.44 8.12
CA GLY A 54 -9.84 12.98 7.02
C GLY A 54 -9.80 14.50 6.90
N HIS A 55 -9.57 15.18 8.03
CA HIS A 55 -9.67 16.64 8.14
C HIS A 55 -8.64 17.20 9.13
N LEU A 56 -8.12 18.41 8.87
CA LEU A 56 -7.11 19.07 9.71
C LEU A 56 -7.56 19.20 11.18
N LEU A 57 -8.84 19.52 11.41
CA LEU A 57 -9.38 19.66 12.77
C LEU A 57 -9.31 18.37 13.59
N GLU A 58 -9.43 17.19 12.96
CA GLU A 58 -9.26 15.90 13.65
C GLU A 58 -7.83 15.77 14.18
N LEU A 59 -6.83 16.14 13.35
CA LEU A 59 -5.43 16.11 13.76
C LEU A 59 -5.14 17.13 14.85
N VAL A 60 -5.69 18.35 14.76
CA VAL A 60 -5.52 19.38 15.79
C VAL A 60 -6.10 18.93 17.13
N ALA A 61 -7.30 18.34 17.14
CA ALA A 61 -7.93 17.82 18.35
C ALA A 61 -7.11 16.70 18.99
N HIS A 62 -6.48 15.84 18.18
CA HIS A 62 -5.56 14.80 18.65
C HIS A 62 -4.30 15.38 19.29
N LEU A 63 -3.63 16.31 18.60
CA LEU A 63 -2.39 16.93 19.09
C LEU A 63 -2.60 17.75 20.37
N ASN A 64 -3.78 18.34 20.53
CA ASN A 64 -4.17 19.06 21.75
C ASN A 64 -4.68 18.14 22.88
N GLY A 65 -4.71 16.82 22.67
CA GLY A 65 -5.16 15.85 23.67
C GLY A 65 -6.67 15.87 23.96
N GLN A 66 -7.46 16.52 23.10
CA GLN A 66 -8.91 16.65 23.28
C GLN A 66 -9.64 15.39 22.81
N VAL A 67 -9.34 14.95 21.58
CA VAL A 67 -9.92 13.75 20.97
C VAL A 67 -8.79 12.91 20.40
N PRO A 68 -8.24 11.97 21.20
CA PRO A 68 -7.16 11.12 20.74
C PRO A 68 -7.61 10.23 19.57
N LEU A 69 -6.87 10.26 18.47
CA LEU A 69 -7.05 9.32 17.37
C LEU A 69 -6.42 7.97 17.75
N PRO A 70 -7.14 6.85 17.56
CA PRO A 70 -6.53 5.53 17.70
C PRO A 70 -5.55 5.28 16.55
N PRO A 71 -4.49 4.48 16.77
CA PRO A 71 -3.71 3.93 15.67
C PRO A 71 -4.60 3.23 14.65
N TYR A 72 -4.31 3.42 13.37
CA TYR A 72 -5.03 2.79 12.29
C TYR A 72 -4.81 1.27 12.34
N ALA A 73 -5.91 0.52 12.44
CA ALA A 73 -5.89 -0.92 12.32
C ALA A 73 -6.03 -1.28 10.84
N ALA A 74 -4.94 -1.76 10.24
CA ALA A 74 -4.96 -2.27 8.87
C ALA A 74 -5.89 -3.48 8.76
N ASN A 75 -6.74 -3.48 7.75
CA ASN A 75 -7.64 -4.61 7.48
C ASN A 75 -7.02 -5.62 6.49
N GLY A 76 -5.78 -5.38 6.06
CA GLY A 76 -5.12 -6.11 5.00
C GLY A 76 -5.60 -5.60 3.65
N LEU A 77 -4.75 -5.77 2.63
CA LEU A 77 -5.14 -5.49 1.26
C LEU A 77 -6.32 -6.40 0.90
N ILE A 78 -7.51 -5.82 0.73
CA ILE A 78 -8.63 -6.51 0.12
C ILE A 78 -8.21 -6.80 -1.31
N LEU A 79 -7.79 -8.04 -1.56
CA LEU A 79 -7.58 -8.55 -2.91
C LEU A 79 -8.95 -8.61 -3.58
N GLN A 80 -9.34 -7.53 -4.24
CA GLN A 80 -10.46 -7.59 -5.18
C GLN A 80 -10.03 -8.52 -6.32
N GLN A 81 -10.52 -9.75 -6.28
CA GLN A 81 -10.39 -10.67 -7.40
C GLN A 81 -11.19 -10.10 -8.56
N ARG A 82 -10.48 -9.46 -9.50
CA ARG A 82 -11.07 -9.11 -10.79
C ARG A 82 -11.17 -10.40 -11.60
N PRO A 83 -12.26 -10.60 -12.37
CA PRO A 83 -12.32 -11.68 -13.34
C PRO A 83 -11.12 -11.55 -14.28
N TYR A 84 -10.22 -12.52 -14.25
CA TYR A 84 -9.02 -12.57 -15.07
C TYR A 84 -8.86 -13.99 -15.61
N PRO A 85 -8.39 -14.17 -16.86
CA PRO A 85 -8.16 -15.50 -17.42
C PRO A 85 -7.24 -16.34 -16.52
N ASP A 86 -7.59 -17.61 -16.34
CA ASP A 86 -6.81 -18.51 -15.49
C ASP A 86 -5.57 -19.03 -16.23
N LEU A 87 -4.46 -19.24 -15.50
CA LEU A 87 -3.24 -19.80 -16.07
C LEU A 87 -3.44 -21.20 -16.65
N SER A 88 -4.46 -21.94 -16.21
CA SER A 88 -4.89 -23.23 -16.75
C SER A 88 -5.38 -23.14 -18.20
N GLU A 89 -5.95 -22.01 -18.62
CA GLU A 89 -6.47 -21.78 -19.97
C GLU A 89 -5.37 -21.63 -21.03
N VAL A 90 -4.14 -21.25 -20.63
CA VAL A 90 -3.01 -21.08 -21.55
C VAL A 90 -2.64 -22.43 -22.17
N GLN A 91 -2.65 -22.56 -23.50
CA GLN A 91 -2.21 -23.80 -24.14
C GLN A 91 -0.70 -23.76 -24.42
N GLY A 92 0.00 -24.84 -24.10
CA GLY A 92 1.46 -24.92 -24.23
C GLY A 92 2.23 -24.22 -23.10
N GLN A 93 3.50 -23.86 -23.37
CA GLN A 93 4.38 -23.12 -22.46
C GLN A 93 4.55 -23.74 -21.05
N LEU A 94 4.72 -25.07 -20.99
CA LEU A 94 4.81 -25.82 -19.72
C LEU A 94 5.90 -25.30 -18.79
N ALA A 95 7.08 -24.95 -19.33
CA ALA A 95 8.19 -24.43 -18.53
C ALA A 95 7.85 -23.07 -17.90
N ALA A 96 7.31 -22.14 -18.69
CA ALA A 96 6.91 -20.82 -18.20
C ALA A 96 5.77 -20.90 -17.17
N LYS A 97 4.75 -21.73 -17.42
CA LYS A 97 3.66 -21.99 -16.45
C LYS A 97 4.19 -22.50 -15.12
N ARG A 98 5.09 -23.48 -15.16
CA ARG A 98 5.68 -24.06 -13.95
C ARG A 98 6.51 -23.02 -13.20
N ALA A 99 7.30 -22.21 -13.91
CA ALA A 99 8.08 -21.14 -13.29
C ALA A 99 7.18 -20.11 -12.57
N LEU A 100 6.07 -19.70 -13.22
CA LEU A 100 5.09 -18.79 -12.64
C LEU A 100 4.43 -19.36 -11.37
N LEU A 101 4.02 -20.63 -11.42
CA LEU A 101 3.41 -21.31 -10.27
C LEU A 101 4.39 -21.45 -9.10
N LEU A 102 5.64 -21.82 -9.37
CA LEU A 102 6.67 -21.93 -8.34
C LEU A 102 6.99 -20.57 -7.71
N ALA A 103 7.09 -19.51 -8.52
CA ALA A 103 7.31 -18.16 -8.02
C ALA A 103 6.14 -17.68 -7.15
N ALA A 104 4.89 -17.92 -7.57
CA ALA A 104 3.70 -17.58 -6.81
C ALA A 104 3.64 -18.36 -5.47
N ALA A 105 3.88 -19.68 -5.51
CA ALA A 105 3.90 -20.51 -4.31
C ALA A 105 5.01 -20.12 -3.31
N GLY A 106 6.15 -19.63 -3.82
CA GLY A 106 7.28 -19.16 -3.02
C GLY A 106 7.24 -17.67 -2.64
N ALA A 107 6.20 -16.93 -3.02
CA ALA A 107 6.13 -15.47 -2.88
C ALA A 107 7.37 -14.74 -3.45
N HIS A 108 7.87 -15.20 -4.60
CA HIS A 108 9.00 -14.61 -5.30
C HIS A 108 8.58 -13.52 -6.29
N ASN A 109 9.42 -12.51 -6.47
CA ASN A 109 9.24 -11.49 -7.49
C ASN A 109 9.56 -12.04 -8.88
N LEU A 110 8.86 -11.55 -9.90
CA LEU A 110 9.05 -11.95 -11.31
C LEU A 110 9.52 -10.74 -12.13
N LEU A 111 10.52 -10.96 -12.98
CA LEU A 111 10.95 -10.02 -14.00
C LEU A 111 10.79 -10.68 -15.37
N PHE A 112 10.05 -10.04 -16.27
CA PHE A 112 9.86 -10.49 -17.64
C PHE A 112 10.75 -9.65 -18.56
N THR A 113 11.55 -10.29 -19.40
CA THR A 113 12.51 -9.63 -20.29
C THR A 113 12.40 -10.18 -21.70
N GLY A 114 12.07 -9.33 -22.68
CA GLY A 114 12.03 -9.76 -24.07
C GLY A 114 11.38 -8.74 -25.01
N PRO A 115 11.48 -8.95 -26.34
CA PRO A 115 10.90 -8.06 -27.34
C PRO A 115 9.37 -7.94 -27.20
N PRO A 116 8.76 -6.81 -27.59
CA PRO A 116 7.31 -6.65 -27.55
C PRO A 116 6.60 -7.71 -28.39
N GLY A 117 5.44 -8.19 -27.93
CA GLY A 117 4.63 -9.20 -28.63
C GLY A 117 5.09 -10.66 -28.44
N THR A 118 6.19 -10.92 -27.74
CA THR A 118 6.75 -12.30 -27.59
C THR A 118 6.30 -13.05 -26.35
N GLY A 119 5.54 -12.42 -25.43
CA GLY A 119 5.29 -12.99 -24.10
C GLY A 119 6.47 -12.85 -23.12
N LYS A 120 7.59 -12.25 -23.56
CA LYS A 120 8.79 -11.79 -22.81
C LYS A 120 9.47 -12.79 -21.84
N THR A 121 9.63 -14.09 -22.06
CA THR A 121 9.42 -15.00 -23.20
C THR A 121 9.19 -16.39 -22.62
#